data_AF-A0A0U2R8Q0-F1
#
_entry.id   AF-A0A0U2R8Q0-F1
#
_cell.length_a   1.000
_cell.length_b   1.000
_cell.length_c   1.000
_cell.angle_alpha   90.00
_cell.angle_beta   90.00
_cell.angle_gamma   90.00
#
_symmetry.space_group_name_H-M   'P 1'
#
loop_
_entity.id
_entity.type
_entity.pdbx_description
1 polymer ?
#
loop_
_entity_poly.entity_id
_entity_poly.type
_entity_poly.pdbx_seq_one_letter_code
_entity_poly.pdbx_strand_id
1 'polypeptide(L)'
;EADATAALLTNISGFRAPGDGGNLGILPIALDDETWNSLLAGSGTDEWSWDQISQSLVAGSDGVKEVNLYPQGTGSPGNRGTVDIGSDNNSTQVLSRQITSGITEGDLAHHGGELKFNGSGKLFLNGDTGISAGIKDELTSIIGQPRTIPIFTQVQGPGNNATYTIVKFVGVRVLDVKLTGSFSSKKVIIQPATMVARGSIPATDASHSDFVYSDG
;
A
#
# COMPACT_ATOMS: atom_id res chain seq x y z
N GLU A 1 -16.39 -3.50 37.11
CA GLU A 1 -16.52 -3.35 35.65
C GLU A 1 -15.20 -2.85 35.13
N ALA A 2 -14.60 -3.55 34.16
CA ALA A 2 -13.38 -3.10 33.50
C ALA A 2 -13.80 -2.40 32.22
N ASP A 3 -13.67 -1.07 32.20
CA ASP A 3 -13.86 -0.25 31.03
C ASP A 3 -12.65 -0.48 30.12
N ALA A 4 -12.80 -1.33 29.10
CA ALA A 4 -11.75 -1.60 28.14
C ALA A 4 -11.66 -0.40 27.19
N THR A 5 -10.79 0.56 27.51
CA THR A 5 -10.42 1.60 26.55
C THR A 5 -9.68 0.92 25.41
N ALA A 6 -10.32 0.77 24.25
CA ALA A 6 -9.68 0.28 23.04
C ALA A 6 -8.50 1.21 22.72
N ALA A 7 -7.28 0.72 22.90
CA ALA A 7 -6.08 1.47 22.56
C ALA A 7 -5.85 1.35 21.05
N LEU A 8 -6.00 2.46 20.33
CA LEU A 8 -5.54 2.56 18.93
C LEU A 8 -4.02 2.41 18.93
N LEU A 9 -3.53 1.27 18.43
CA LEU A 9 -2.10 1.09 18.24
C LEU A 9 -1.68 1.84 16.99
N THR A 10 -0.71 2.73 17.15
CA THR A 10 -0.17 3.56 16.06
C THR A 10 1.09 2.95 15.43
N ASN A 11 1.60 1.86 16.01
CA ASN A 11 2.82 1.19 15.57
C ASN A 11 2.55 -0.28 15.26
N ILE A 12 2.66 -0.65 13.99
CA ILE A 12 2.28 -1.95 13.46
C ILE A 12 3.52 -2.67 12.91
N SER A 13 3.82 -3.87 13.44
CA SER A 13 4.93 -4.72 13.00
C SER A 13 4.57 -5.64 11.83
N GLY A 14 3.30 -5.66 11.43
CA GLY A 14 2.82 -6.53 10.37
C GLY A 14 1.32 -6.79 10.44
N PHE A 15 0.89 -7.78 9.66
CA PHE A 15 -0.51 -8.19 9.59
C PHE A 15 -0.63 -9.72 9.61
N ARG A 16 -1.73 -10.19 10.18
CA ARG A 16 -2.19 -11.59 10.14
C ARG A 16 -3.65 -11.64 9.72
N ALA A 17 -4.16 -12.83 9.43
CA ALA A 17 -5.58 -13.01 9.12
C ALA A 17 -6.45 -12.41 10.24
N PRO A 18 -7.40 -11.51 9.92
CA PRO A 18 -8.41 -11.04 10.86
C PRO A 18 -9.21 -12.19 11.48
N GLY A 19 -9.51 -12.09 12.78
CA GLY A 19 -10.27 -13.14 13.48
C GLY A 19 -11.73 -13.29 13.03
N ASP A 20 -12.25 -12.31 12.29
CA ASP A 20 -13.58 -12.34 11.67
C ASP A 20 -13.59 -13.03 10.29
N GLY A 21 -12.44 -13.53 9.83
CA GLY A 21 -12.27 -14.11 8.49
C GLY A 21 -12.28 -13.08 7.35
N GLY A 22 -12.23 -11.78 7.68
CA GLY A 22 -12.12 -10.71 6.71
C GLY A 22 -10.75 -10.67 6.01
N ASN A 23 -10.67 -9.89 4.93
CA ASN A 23 -9.42 -9.67 4.21
C ASN A 23 -8.72 -8.39 4.68
N LEU A 24 -7.41 -8.33 4.47
CA LEU A 24 -6.60 -7.15 4.77
C LEU A 24 -6.64 -6.17 3.60
N GLY A 25 -6.91 -4.89 3.89
CA GLY A 25 -6.93 -3.80 2.91
C GLY A 25 -5.55 -3.34 2.43
N ILE A 26 -4.61 -4.27 2.22
CA ILE A 26 -3.25 -4.00 1.73
C ILE A 26 -3.25 -4.09 0.21
N LEU A 27 -2.72 -3.07 -0.48
CA LEU A 27 -2.46 -3.15 -1.91
C LEU A 27 -1.06 -3.75 -2.15
N PRO A 28 -0.92 -4.67 -3.10
CA PRO A 28 0.37 -5.27 -3.49
C PRO A 28 1.20 -4.30 -4.36
N ILE A 29 1.26 -3.01 -3.99
CA ILE A 29 1.98 -1.96 -4.71
C ILE A 29 2.85 -1.20 -3.71
N ALA A 30 4.17 -1.24 -3.90
CA ALA A 30 5.16 -0.67 -3.02
C ALA A 30 5.69 0.68 -3.50
N LEU A 31 6.00 1.56 -2.54
CA LEU A 31 6.57 2.89 -2.72
C LEU A 31 7.92 2.98 -1.98
N ASP A 32 8.92 3.64 -2.56
CA ASP A 32 10.20 3.83 -1.88
C ASP A 32 10.09 4.83 -0.71
N ASP A 33 10.89 4.60 0.33
CA ASP A 33 10.91 5.39 1.56
C ASP A 33 11.32 6.85 1.33
N GLU A 34 12.23 7.12 0.40
CA GLU A 34 12.69 8.48 0.08
C GLU A 34 11.54 9.32 -0.48
N THR A 35 10.76 8.78 -1.41
CA THR A 35 9.61 9.49 -1.94
C THR A 35 8.54 9.69 -0.88
N TRP A 36 8.26 8.67 -0.06
CA TRP A 36 7.27 8.81 1.01
C TRP A 36 7.67 9.91 2.01
N ASN A 37 8.92 9.91 2.46
CA ASN A 37 9.41 10.94 3.38
C ASN A 37 9.41 12.34 2.72
N SER A 38 9.75 12.43 1.43
CA SER A 38 9.67 13.68 0.67
C SER A 38 8.25 14.21 0.56
N LEU A 39 7.27 13.31 0.37
CA LEU A 39 5.84 13.63 0.35
C LEU A 39 5.40 14.26 1.68
N LEU A 40 5.74 13.62 2.79
CA LEU A 40 5.44 14.13 4.14
C LEU A 40 6.17 15.44 4.46
N ALA A 41 7.32 15.68 3.85
CA ALA A 41 8.05 16.95 3.94
C ALA A 41 7.46 18.06 3.03
N GLY A 42 6.39 17.79 2.29
CA GLY A 42 5.67 18.76 1.46
C GLY A 42 6.02 18.74 -0.03
N SER A 43 6.78 17.75 -0.50
CA SER A 43 7.01 17.54 -1.95
C SER A 43 5.82 16.84 -2.59
N GLY A 44 5.61 17.05 -3.89
CA GLY A 44 4.51 16.40 -4.64
C GLY A 44 3.49 17.39 -5.19
N THR A 45 2.48 16.87 -5.87
CA THR A 45 1.34 17.66 -6.38
C THR A 45 0.26 17.80 -5.31
N ASP A 46 -0.76 18.59 -5.61
CA ASP A 46 -1.89 18.92 -4.73
C ASP A 46 -3.04 19.38 -5.64
N GLU A 47 -3.45 18.46 -6.52
CA GLU A 47 -4.38 18.70 -7.62
C GLU A 47 -5.79 18.14 -7.33
N TRP A 48 -5.93 17.36 -6.27
CA TRP A 48 -7.11 16.64 -5.88
C TRP A 48 -7.46 16.86 -4.41
N SER A 49 -8.75 16.95 -4.17
CA SER A 49 -9.35 17.09 -2.84
C SER A 49 -10.29 15.92 -2.61
N TRP A 50 -10.18 15.27 -1.46
CA TRP A 50 -11.18 14.29 -1.02
C TRP A 50 -12.24 14.95 -0.16
N ASP A 51 -13.46 15.10 -0.69
CA ASP A 51 -14.60 15.58 0.08
C ASP A 51 -15.12 14.44 0.98
N GLN A 52 -14.94 14.60 2.29
CA GLN A 52 -15.40 13.62 3.27
C GLN A 52 -16.92 13.53 3.40
N ILE A 53 -17.65 14.59 3.07
CA ILE A 53 -19.11 14.67 3.21
C ILE A 53 -19.77 13.94 2.05
N SER A 54 -19.40 14.29 0.82
CA SER A 54 -19.96 13.64 -0.37
C SER A 54 -19.28 12.31 -0.72
N GLN A 55 -18.18 11.98 -0.03
CA GLN A 55 -17.31 10.84 -0.34
C GLN A 55 -16.90 10.82 -1.81
N SER A 56 -16.52 11.98 -2.33
CA SER A 56 -16.17 12.16 -3.74
C SER A 56 -14.85 12.87 -3.91
N LEU A 57 -14.14 12.48 -4.97
CA LEU A 57 -12.95 13.18 -5.41
C LEU A 57 -13.34 14.44 -6.20
N VAL A 58 -12.72 15.56 -5.87
CA VAL A 58 -12.89 16.84 -6.57
C VAL A 58 -11.52 17.33 -7.03
N ALA A 59 -11.45 17.95 -8.21
CA ALA A 59 -10.22 18.61 -8.65
C ALA A 59 -10.02 19.92 -7.85
N GLY A 60 -8.82 20.11 -7.32
CA GLY A 60 -8.46 21.26 -6.50
C GLY A 60 -7.63 20.85 -5.28
N SER A 61 -6.85 21.80 -4.76
CA SER A 61 -5.96 21.56 -3.63
C SER A 61 -6.72 21.45 -2.30
N ASP A 62 -6.36 20.49 -1.46
CA ASP A 62 -6.82 20.35 -0.06
C ASP A 62 -5.67 20.50 0.97
N GLY A 63 -4.45 20.78 0.49
CA GLY A 63 -3.26 20.94 1.30
C GLY A 63 -2.55 19.63 1.63
N VAL A 64 -3.07 18.49 1.17
CA VAL A 64 -2.42 17.18 1.28
C VAL A 64 -1.67 16.88 -0.01
N LYS A 65 -0.38 16.54 0.13
CA LYS A 65 0.45 16.25 -1.03
C LYS A 65 0.18 14.86 -1.61
N GLU A 66 0.41 14.76 -2.90
CA GLU A 66 0.15 13.60 -3.73
C GLU A 66 1.41 13.06 -4.38
N VAL A 67 1.42 11.74 -4.62
CA VAL A 67 2.49 11.05 -5.35
C VAL A 67 1.91 10.05 -6.33
N ASN A 68 2.64 9.84 -7.42
CA ASN A 68 2.34 8.81 -8.39
C ASN A 68 3.00 7.46 -8.03
N LEU A 69 2.19 6.40 -7.93
CA LEU A 69 2.65 5.02 -7.78
C LEU A 69 3.06 4.40 -9.12
N TYR A 70 2.63 4.95 -10.26
CA TYR A 70 3.08 4.47 -11.57
C TYR A 70 4.53 4.95 -11.83
N PRO A 71 5.46 4.06 -12.22
CA PRO A 71 6.84 4.46 -12.52
C PRO A 71 6.90 5.58 -13.57
N GLN A 72 7.57 6.70 -13.24
CA GLN A 72 7.80 7.81 -14.16
C GLN A 72 9.29 7.84 -14.58
N GLY A 73 9.57 7.49 -15.84
CA GLY A 73 10.87 7.74 -16.50
C GLY A 73 12.01 6.77 -16.19
N THR A 74 13.17 7.01 -16.81
CA THR A 74 14.34 6.11 -16.87
C THR A 74 15.24 6.12 -15.63
N GLY A 75 14.97 7.00 -14.65
CA GLY A 75 15.84 7.17 -13.48
C GLY A 75 15.57 6.20 -12.34
N SER A 76 14.32 5.75 -12.18
CA SER A 76 13.94 4.95 -11.02
C SER A 76 12.76 3.97 -11.25
N PRO A 77 12.80 3.08 -12.26
CA PRO A 77 11.87 1.94 -12.29
C PRO A 77 11.89 1.12 -10.99
N GLY A 78 13.01 1.17 -10.24
CA GLY A 78 13.17 0.54 -8.93
C GLY A 78 12.58 1.30 -7.74
N ASN A 79 11.93 2.45 -7.93
CA ASN A 79 11.31 3.23 -6.84
C ASN A 79 9.82 2.91 -6.61
N ARG A 80 9.23 2.14 -7.52
CA ARG A 80 7.84 1.69 -7.45
C ARG A 80 7.78 0.26 -7.92
N GLY A 81 6.91 -0.53 -7.33
CA GLY A 81 6.80 -1.92 -7.73
C GLY A 81 5.49 -2.54 -7.30
N THR A 82 5.20 -3.67 -7.88
CA THR A 82 4.25 -4.63 -7.31
C THR A 82 5.05 -5.66 -6.52
N VAL A 83 4.49 -6.08 -5.39
CA VAL A 83 5.09 -7.11 -4.55
C VAL A 83 4.17 -8.32 -4.52
N ASP A 84 4.78 -9.50 -4.52
CA ASP A 84 4.04 -10.74 -4.40
C ASP A 84 3.60 -10.94 -2.94
N ILE A 85 2.28 -10.95 -2.76
CA ILE A 85 1.63 -11.26 -1.50
C ILE A 85 0.70 -12.45 -1.74
N GLY A 86 1.25 -13.60 -2.07
CA GLY A 86 0.47 -14.83 -2.23
C GLY A 86 1.33 -15.94 -2.82
N SER A 87 0.76 -16.74 -3.70
CA SER A 87 1.52 -17.72 -4.46
C SER A 87 2.49 -17.02 -5.43
N ASP A 88 3.72 -17.55 -5.59
CA ASP A 88 4.77 -17.09 -6.52
C ASP A 88 4.39 -17.07 -8.02
N ASN A 89 3.12 -17.32 -8.33
CA ASN A 89 2.53 -17.23 -9.66
C ASN A 89 2.12 -15.79 -9.95
N ASN A 90 3.09 -15.01 -10.43
CA ASN A 90 2.88 -13.68 -11.01
C ASN A 90 1.67 -13.67 -11.94
N SER A 91 0.57 -13.06 -11.48
CA SER A 91 -0.71 -13.15 -12.17
C SER A 91 -1.49 -11.86 -11.98
N THR A 92 -1.79 -11.20 -13.10
CA THR A 92 -2.71 -10.07 -13.14
C THR A 92 -4.03 -10.39 -12.42
N GLN A 93 -4.52 -11.64 -12.50
CA GLN A 93 -5.75 -12.04 -11.82
C GLN A 93 -5.61 -12.03 -10.28
N VAL A 94 -4.45 -12.43 -9.77
CA VAL A 94 -4.14 -12.39 -8.33
C VAL A 94 -4.08 -10.93 -7.88
N LEU A 95 -3.33 -10.09 -8.59
CA LEU A 95 -3.25 -8.65 -8.32
C LEU A 95 -4.63 -7.97 -8.37
N SER A 96 -5.42 -8.21 -9.41
CA SER A 96 -6.79 -7.69 -9.54
C SER A 96 -7.67 -8.04 -8.34
N ARG A 97 -7.62 -9.31 -7.89
CA ARG A 97 -8.38 -9.78 -6.75
C ARG A 97 -7.86 -9.19 -5.44
N GLN A 98 -6.55 -9.03 -5.26
CA GLN A 98 -5.98 -8.38 -4.08
C GLN A 98 -6.35 -6.91 -3.99
N ILE A 99 -6.35 -6.19 -5.11
CA ILE A 99 -6.71 -4.77 -5.17
C ILE A 99 -8.18 -4.57 -4.77
N THR A 100 -9.08 -5.41 -5.31
CA THR A 100 -10.53 -5.28 -5.08
C THR A 100 -10.99 -5.87 -3.75
N SER A 101 -10.45 -7.02 -3.37
CA SER A 101 -10.96 -7.83 -2.26
C SER A 101 -10.01 -7.89 -1.06
N GLY A 102 -8.78 -7.40 -1.19
CA GLY A 102 -7.76 -7.47 -0.15
C GLY A 102 -6.96 -8.77 -0.13
N ILE A 103 -5.97 -8.81 0.77
CA ILE A 103 -5.13 -9.98 1.04
C ILE A 103 -5.90 -10.94 1.95
N THR A 104 -6.01 -12.19 1.52
CA THR A 104 -6.75 -13.26 2.18
C THR A 104 -5.86 -14.05 3.14
N GLU A 105 -6.45 -14.83 4.03
CA GLU A 105 -5.69 -15.82 4.83
C GLU A 105 -4.89 -16.79 3.93
N GLY A 106 -5.46 -17.19 2.80
CA GLY A 106 -4.79 -18.06 1.83
C GLY A 106 -3.53 -17.44 1.23
N ASP A 107 -3.54 -16.13 0.97
CA ASP A 107 -2.34 -15.40 0.54
C ASP A 107 -1.28 -15.40 1.64
N LEU A 108 -1.69 -15.11 2.88
CA LEU A 108 -0.80 -15.07 4.03
C LEU A 108 -0.16 -16.43 4.32
N ALA A 109 -0.83 -17.54 4.03
CA ALA A 109 -0.29 -18.87 4.21
C ALA A 109 1.01 -19.10 3.42
N HIS A 110 1.19 -18.42 2.27
CA HIS A 110 2.45 -18.45 1.51
C HIS A 110 3.61 -17.73 2.21
N HIS A 111 3.29 -16.88 3.20
CA HIS A 111 4.24 -16.11 4.01
C HIS A 111 4.31 -16.63 5.45
N GLY A 112 3.87 -17.87 5.71
CA GLY A 112 3.86 -18.47 7.05
C GLY A 112 2.70 -17.98 7.95
N GLY A 113 1.65 -17.41 7.35
CA GLY A 113 0.43 -16.95 8.02
C GLY A 113 0.42 -15.47 8.40
N GLU A 114 1.56 -14.77 8.28
CA GLU A 114 1.69 -13.36 8.64
C GLU A 114 2.59 -12.60 7.65
N LEU A 115 2.25 -11.35 7.35
CA LEU A 115 3.16 -10.38 6.73
C LEU A 115 3.80 -9.57 7.84
N LYS A 116 4.93 -10.04 8.36
CA LYS A 116 5.52 -9.49 9.58
C LYS A 116 6.98 -9.16 9.40
N PHE A 117 7.39 -8.02 9.96
CA PHE A 117 8.79 -7.67 10.04
C PHE A 117 9.55 -8.66 10.92
N ASN A 118 10.74 -9.05 10.47
CA ASN A 118 11.67 -9.84 11.28
C ASN A 118 12.25 -8.99 12.43
N GLY A 119 13.09 -9.61 13.27
CA GLY A 119 13.72 -8.91 14.40
C GLY A 119 14.68 -7.76 14.04
N SER A 120 14.89 -7.49 12.75
CA SER A 120 15.62 -6.31 12.25
C SER A 120 14.69 -5.26 11.63
N GLY A 121 13.37 -5.36 11.82
CA GLY A 121 12.39 -4.42 11.28
C GLY A 121 12.22 -4.52 9.76
N LYS A 122 12.47 -5.69 9.17
CA LYS A 122 12.43 -5.90 7.71
C LYS A 122 11.52 -7.04 7.31
N LEU A 123 10.80 -6.88 6.20
CA LEU A 123 10.02 -7.91 5.53
C LEU A 123 10.52 -7.98 4.08
N PHE A 124 10.85 -9.17 3.62
CA PHE A 124 11.31 -9.39 2.26
C PHE A 124 10.15 -9.92 1.43
N LEU A 125 9.80 -9.22 0.35
CA LEU A 125 8.77 -9.64 -0.60
C LEU A 125 9.36 -9.74 -2.00
N ASN A 126 9.00 -10.79 -2.73
CA ASN A 126 9.35 -10.92 -4.14
C ASN A 126 8.59 -9.86 -4.95
N GLY A 127 9.12 -9.48 -6.11
CA GLY A 127 8.44 -8.61 -7.05
C GLY A 127 7.40 -9.37 -7.85
N ASP A 128 6.30 -8.71 -8.18
CA ASP A 128 5.30 -9.24 -9.11
C ASP A 128 5.48 -8.61 -10.52
N THR A 129 4.68 -9.06 -11.48
CA THR A 129 4.35 -8.33 -12.70
C THR A 129 3.99 -6.88 -12.41
N GLY A 130 4.66 -5.94 -13.11
CA GLY A 130 4.51 -4.51 -12.86
C GLY A 130 3.11 -3.94 -13.13
N ILE A 131 2.85 -2.72 -12.62
CA ILE A 131 1.59 -2.01 -12.80
C ILE A 131 1.28 -1.85 -14.30
N SER A 132 0.15 -2.43 -14.74
CA SER A 132 -0.22 -2.50 -16.14
C SER A 132 -1.68 -2.13 -16.36
N ALA A 133 -2.09 -1.97 -17.62
CA ALA A 133 -3.49 -1.72 -17.96
C ALA A 133 -4.43 -2.86 -17.54
N GLY A 134 -3.90 -4.06 -17.26
CA GLY A 134 -4.68 -5.21 -16.83
C GLY A 134 -5.28 -5.11 -15.41
N ILE A 135 -4.80 -4.16 -14.58
CA ILE A 135 -5.34 -3.88 -13.24
C ILE A 135 -6.00 -2.50 -13.14
N LYS A 136 -6.26 -1.85 -14.28
CA LYS A 136 -6.77 -0.47 -14.34
C LYS A 136 -8.14 -0.35 -13.69
N ASP A 137 -9.05 -1.26 -14.04
CA ASP A 137 -10.45 -1.15 -13.63
C ASP A 137 -10.59 -1.43 -12.12
N GLU A 138 -9.77 -2.33 -11.60
CA GLU A 138 -9.66 -2.64 -10.19
C GLU A 138 -9.13 -1.46 -9.39
N LEU A 139 -8.02 -0.84 -9.82
CA LEU A 139 -7.52 0.39 -9.18
C LEU A 139 -8.54 1.53 -9.25
N THR A 140 -9.28 1.65 -10.36
CA THR A 140 -10.33 2.66 -10.52
C THR A 140 -11.48 2.41 -9.55
N SER A 141 -11.87 1.15 -9.31
CA SER A 141 -12.96 0.77 -8.40
C SER A 141 -12.70 1.12 -6.93
N ILE A 142 -11.43 1.33 -6.55
CA ILE A 142 -11.03 1.66 -5.18
C ILE A 142 -10.66 3.14 -4.99
N ILE A 143 -10.88 3.99 -6.00
CA ILE A 143 -10.70 5.45 -5.85
C ILE A 143 -11.51 5.93 -4.64
N GLY A 144 -10.90 6.76 -3.82
CA GLY A 144 -11.48 7.30 -2.59
C GLY A 144 -11.33 6.41 -1.36
N GLN A 145 -11.08 5.12 -1.54
CA GLN A 145 -11.00 4.18 -0.44
C GLN A 145 -9.60 4.17 0.19
N PRO A 146 -9.46 4.34 1.51
CA PRO A 146 -8.19 4.13 2.19
C PRO A 146 -7.72 2.68 2.06
N ARG A 147 -6.40 2.52 1.92
CA ARG A 147 -5.69 1.25 1.79
C ARG A 147 -4.32 1.35 2.45
N THR A 148 -3.75 0.21 2.82
CA THR A 148 -2.37 0.12 3.27
C THR A 148 -1.46 -0.21 2.07
N ILE A 149 -0.29 0.41 1.98
CA ILE A 149 0.78 0.01 1.04
C ILE A 149 2.09 -0.29 1.78
N PRO A 150 2.92 -1.21 1.28
CA PRO A 150 4.28 -1.41 1.77
C PRO A 150 5.22 -0.29 1.30
N ILE A 151 6.12 0.13 2.19
CA ILE A 151 7.22 1.04 1.91
C ILE A 151 8.55 0.28 1.95
N PHE A 152 9.38 0.45 0.93
CA PHE A 152 10.65 -0.25 0.81
C PHE A 152 11.84 0.69 0.78
N THR A 153 13.01 0.19 1.18
CA THR A 153 14.28 0.93 1.13
C THR A 153 15.24 0.40 0.07
N GLN A 154 15.06 -0.86 -0.34
CA GLN A 154 15.93 -1.52 -1.31
C GLN A 154 15.11 -2.45 -2.20
N VAL A 155 15.49 -2.50 -3.47
CA VAL A 155 15.07 -3.52 -4.42
C VAL A 155 16.32 -4.13 -5.05
N GLN A 156 16.39 -5.46 -5.11
CA GLN A 156 17.50 -6.20 -5.71
C GLN A 156 16.97 -7.13 -6.78
N GLY A 157 17.55 -7.09 -7.99
CA GLY A 157 17.08 -7.88 -9.13
C GLY A 157 15.95 -7.20 -9.93
N PRO A 158 15.74 -7.59 -11.21
CA PRO A 158 14.73 -6.97 -12.06
C PRO A 158 13.42 -7.78 -12.12
N GLY A 159 12.30 -7.09 -12.37
CA GLY A 159 11.01 -7.70 -12.68
C GLY A 159 10.52 -8.64 -11.57
N ASN A 160 10.06 -9.84 -11.94
CA ASN A 160 9.61 -10.83 -10.96
C ASN A 160 10.73 -11.52 -10.17
N ASN A 161 12.00 -11.27 -10.52
CA ASN A 161 13.15 -11.72 -9.75
C ASN A 161 13.62 -10.64 -8.77
N ALA A 162 12.88 -9.53 -8.67
CA ALA A 162 13.16 -8.49 -7.70
C ALA A 162 12.84 -8.99 -6.29
N THR A 163 13.63 -8.58 -5.31
CA THR A 163 13.30 -8.71 -3.88
C THR A 163 13.29 -7.34 -3.26
N TYR A 164 12.15 -6.95 -2.71
CA TYR A 164 11.94 -5.70 -2.00
C TYR A 164 12.21 -5.88 -0.51
N THR A 165 12.95 -4.95 0.08
CA THR A 165 13.13 -4.84 1.53
C THR A 165 12.12 -3.84 2.08
N ILE A 166 10.99 -4.35 2.55
CA ILE A 166 9.92 -3.57 3.17
C ILE A 166 10.32 -3.23 4.61
N VAL A 167 10.11 -1.98 5.00
CA VAL A 167 10.49 -1.45 6.33
C VAL A 167 9.34 -0.78 7.08
N LYS A 168 8.25 -0.50 6.37
CA LYS A 168 7.11 0.26 6.90
C LYS A 168 5.83 -0.06 6.11
N PHE A 169 4.68 0.07 6.75
CA PHE A 169 3.37 0.08 6.11
C PHE A 169 2.69 1.44 6.27
N VAL A 170 2.09 1.98 5.20
CA VAL A 170 1.48 3.31 5.25
C VAL A 170 0.05 3.34 4.73
N GLY A 171 -0.77 4.18 5.34
CA GLY A 171 -2.14 4.43 4.93
C GLY A 171 -2.22 5.46 3.81
N VAL A 172 -2.88 5.10 2.71
CA VAL A 172 -3.01 5.94 1.52
C VAL A 172 -4.43 5.86 0.95
N ARG A 173 -4.81 6.85 0.15
CA ARG A 173 -6.04 6.85 -0.65
C ARG A 173 -5.69 6.99 -2.12
N VAL A 174 -6.29 6.16 -2.96
CA VAL A 174 -6.19 6.28 -4.43
C VAL A 174 -7.09 7.42 -4.90
N LEU A 175 -6.55 8.31 -5.72
CA LEU A 175 -7.22 9.50 -6.21
C LEU A 175 -7.49 9.39 -7.70
N ASP A 176 -6.46 9.13 -8.51
CA ASP A 176 -6.62 9.12 -9.95
C ASP A 176 -5.87 7.95 -10.59
N VAL A 177 -6.48 7.34 -11.59
CA VAL A 177 -5.96 6.14 -12.26
C VAL A 177 -6.05 6.31 -13.77
N LYS A 178 -4.90 6.27 -14.43
CA LYS A 178 -4.77 6.24 -15.87
C LYS A 178 -3.63 5.31 -16.27
N LEU A 179 -3.96 4.13 -16.79
CA LEU A 179 -2.94 3.12 -17.19
C LEU A 179 -2.88 2.88 -18.70
N THR A 180 -3.59 3.69 -19.48
CA THR A 180 -3.65 3.65 -20.95
C THR A 180 -3.18 4.99 -21.55
N GLY A 181 -2.66 4.95 -22.78
CA GLY A 181 -2.09 6.11 -23.46
C GLY A 181 -0.55 6.14 -23.41
N SER A 182 0.04 7.30 -23.69
CA SER A 182 1.49 7.47 -23.65
C SER A 182 2.02 7.21 -22.24
N PHE A 183 3.25 6.70 -22.14
CA PHE A 183 3.89 6.38 -20.86
C PHE A 183 3.91 7.59 -19.90
N SER A 184 4.23 8.78 -20.41
CA SER A 184 4.21 10.04 -19.62
C SER A 184 2.83 10.47 -19.14
N SER A 185 1.75 9.90 -19.68
CA SER A 185 0.39 10.20 -19.25
C SER A 185 -0.17 9.18 -18.26
N LYS A 186 0.56 8.08 -18.01
CA LYS A 186 0.11 7.03 -17.10
C LYS A 186 0.38 7.42 -15.65
N LYS A 187 -0.60 7.16 -14.79
CA LYS A 187 -0.56 7.51 -13.38
C LYS A 187 -1.47 6.63 -12.52
N VAL A 188 -1.05 6.49 -11.27
CA VAL A 188 -1.86 6.03 -10.14
C VAL A 188 -1.55 7.00 -9.01
N ILE A 189 -2.35 8.05 -8.86
CA ILE A 189 -2.11 9.11 -7.89
C ILE A 189 -2.70 8.69 -6.55
N ILE A 190 -1.90 8.83 -5.50
CA ILE A 190 -2.29 8.60 -4.11
C ILE A 190 -1.97 9.81 -3.25
N GLN A 191 -2.62 9.87 -2.10
CA GLN A 191 -2.26 10.76 -0.99
C GLN A 191 -2.25 10.00 0.33
N PRO A 192 -1.55 10.48 1.39
CA PRO A 192 -1.67 9.93 2.74
C PRO A 192 -3.13 9.94 3.21
N ALA A 193 -3.57 8.86 3.84
CA ALA A 193 -4.91 8.78 4.41
C ALA A 193 -4.95 7.84 5.60
N THR A 194 -5.58 8.28 6.69
CA THR A 194 -5.81 7.45 7.86
C THR A 194 -6.64 6.21 7.51
N MET A 195 -6.12 5.04 7.89
CA MET A 195 -6.75 3.74 7.73
C MET A 195 -6.74 2.99 9.06
N VAL A 196 -7.89 2.41 9.43
CA VAL A 196 -8.00 1.46 10.54
C VAL A 196 -7.90 0.05 9.96
N ALA A 197 -6.76 -0.59 10.17
CA ALA A 197 -6.46 -1.91 9.63
C ALA A 197 -6.75 -3.02 10.65
N ARG A 198 -7.57 -3.98 10.21
CA ARG A 198 -7.82 -5.23 10.92
C ARG A 198 -6.60 -6.15 10.84
N GLY A 199 -6.51 -7.08 11.78
CA GLY A 199 -5.44 -8.09 11.79
C GLY A 199 -4.04 -7.50 12.01
N SER A 200 -3.96 -6.26 12.48
CA SER A 200 -2.70 -5.57 12.77
C SER A 200 -1.96 -6.28 13.91
N ILE A 201 -0.65 -6.45 13.73
CA ILE A 201 0.24 -6.98 14.77
C ILE A 201 0.92 -5.78 15.43
N PRO A 202 0.73 -5.55 16.75
CA PRO A 202 1.39 -4.46 17.45
C PRO A 202 2.91 -4.58 17.34
N ALA A 203 3.60 -3.46 17.13
CA ALA A 203 5.04 -3.36 17.33
C ALA A 203 5.33 -2.87 18.76
N THR A 204 6.43 -3.32 19.36
CA THR A 204 6.88 -2.88 20.69
C THR A 204 8.20 -2.09 20.63
N ASP A 205 8.72 -1.92 19.43
CA ASP A 205 9.99 -1.31 19.07
C ASP A 205 9.79 -0.07 18.18
N ALA A 206 10.70 0.20 17.24
CA ALA A 206 10.69 1.39 16.40
C ALA A 206 9.38 1.54 15.58
N SER A 207 9.06 2.77 15.14
CA SER A 207 7.85 3.00 14.35
C SER A 207 7.97 2.37 12.96
N HIS A 208 7.03 1.48 12.64
CA HIS A 208 6.95 0.75 11.40
C HIS A 208 5.66 1.04 10.62
N SER A 209 4.91 2.07 11.01
CA SER A 209 3.71 2.49 10.30
C SER A 209 3.45 4.00 10.34
N ASP A 210 2.90 4.54 9.24
CA ASP A 210 2.36 5.91 9.16
C ASP A 210 0.91 5.87 8.68
N PHE A 211 -0.02 6.59 9.31
CA PHE A 211 -1.45 6.64 8.95
C PHE A 211 -2.19 5.28 8.97
N VAL A 212 -1.60 4.23 9.56
CA VAL A 212 -2.26 2.93 9.78
C VAL A 212 -2.43 2.73 11.28
N TYR A 213 -3.65 2.37 11.69
CA TYR A 213 -4.03 2.18 13.09
C TYR A 213 -4.73 0.84 13.25
N SER A 214 -4.61 0.17 14.40
CA SER A 214 -5.38 -1.05 14.68
C SER A 214 -6.75 -0.73 15.27
N ASP A 215 -7.76 -1.54 14.95
CA ASP A 215 -8.88 -1.72 15.87
C ASP A 215 -8.37 -2.53 17.08
N GLY A 216 -8.76 -2.12 18.29
CA GLY A 216 -8.35 -2.77 19.54
C GLY A 216 -9.10 -4.06 19.82
#